data_AF-A0A2C9KDQ1-F1
#
_entry.id   AF-A0A2C9KDQ1-F1
#
_cell.length_a   1.000
_cell.length_b   1.000
_cell.length_c   1.000
_cell.angle_alpha   90.00
_cell.angle_beta   90.00
_cell.angle_gamma   90.00
#
_symmetry.space_group_name_H-M   'P 1'
#
loop_
_entity.id
_entity.type
_entity.pdbx_description
1 polymer ?
#
loop_
_entity_poly.entity_id
_entity_poly.type
_entity_poly.pdbx_seq_one_letter_code
_entity_poly.pdbx_strand_id
1 'polypeptide(L)'
;FEWKWNDIAAECVRFLGPYGFCAVQTSPANENRIITNPYRPWWERYQPVSYKIHTRSGSEDEFRNMVEKCNKSGVRIYVDVVFNHMTGAGGQGFGTNGTFYDGDNLHFPGVPYGPTDFNDGSLCHSCDMNIHNYDNGEEGPPHNSDMTTASVQISGMSCTNGWSCEHRWRQIYNMVGFRNMVSGTALNNWWSGADYQIAFSRGNKGFIALNLESFDINQNVQTGLPAGRYCDVISGDIDNDRCTGKTVEVYNDGTAHINVCSNCDDPVLAIHVGAKIGSPPRRF
;
A
#
# COMPACT_ATOMS: atom_id res chain seq x y z
N PHE A 1 10.66 -3.00 -19.48
CA PHE A 1 11.56 -3.03 -18.31
C PHE A 1 12.89 -2.40 -18.71
N GLU A 2 13.45 -1.49 -17.89
CA GLU A 2 14.71 -0.73 -18.13
C GLU A 2 14.80 0.19 -19.36
N TRP A 3 13.66 0.64 -19.91
CA TRP A 3 13.69 1.54 -21.07
C TRP A 3 14.26 2.92 -20.70
N LYS A 4 14.82 3.63 -21.69
CA LYS A 4 15.14 5.04 -21.53
C LYS A 4 13.85 5.85 -21.39
N TRP A 5 13.90 6.92 -20.63
CA TRP A 5 12.71 7.74 -20.39
C TRP A 5 12.19 8.39 -21.68
N ASN A 6 13.05 8.80 -22.59
CA ASN A 6 12.63 9.30 -23.91
C ASN A 6 11.88 8.24 -24.74
N ASP A 7 12.27 6.97 -24.64
CA ASP A 7 11.59 5.88 -25.36
C ASP A 7 10.20 5.62 -24.77
N ILE A 8 10.07 5.65 -23.45
CA ILE A 8 8.76 5.57 -22.76
C ILE A 8 7.89 6.77 -23.14
N ALA A 9 8.47 7.98 -23.17
CA ALA A 9 7.75 9.20 -23.56
C ALA A 9 7.18 9.10 -24.98
N ALA A 10 7.97 8.58 -25.93
CA ALA A 10 7.53 8.35 -27.30
C ALA A 10 6.47 7.25 -27.38
N GLU A 11 6.62 6.16 -26.61
CA GLU A 11 5.69 5.04 -26.52
C GLU A 11 4.31 5.47 -26.00
N CYS A 12 4.28 6.35 -25.00
CA CYS A 12 3.05 6.92 -24.46
C CYS A 12 2.22 7.65 -25.52
N VAL A 13 2.87 8.42 -26.40
CA VAL A 13 2.21 9.19 -27.44
C VAL A 13 1.79 8.30 -28.62
N ARG A 14 2.68 7.40 -29.06
CA ARG A 14 2.45 6.63 -30.30
C ARG A 14 1.54 5.41 -30.11
N PHE A 15 1.45 4.87 -28.90
CA PHE A 15 0.77 3.60 -28.66
C PHE A 15 -0.04 3.60 -27.35
N LEU A 16 0.57 3.83 -26.19
CA LEU A 16 -0.13 3.56 -24.93
C LEU A 16 -1.35 4.45 -24.71
N GLY A 17 -1.25 5.75 -25.00
CA GLY A 17 -2.38 6.68 -24.93
C GLY A 17 -3.50 6.33 -25.91
N PRO A 18 -3.23 6.24 -27.24
CA PRO A 18 -4.24 5.88 -28.23
C PRO A 18 -4.96 4.54 -27.97
N TYR A 19 -4.28 3.58 -27.33
CA TYR A 19 -4.85 2.27 -27.01
C TYR A 19 -5.42 2.17 -25.58
N GLY A 20 -5.50 3.28 -24.84
CA GLY A 20 -6.22 3.36 -23.57
C GLY A 20 -5.51 2.77 -22.36
N PHE A 21 -4.18 2.63 -22.39
CA PHE A 21 -3.42 2.19 -21.23
C PHE A 21 -3.42 3.27 -20.14
N CYS A 22 -3.73 2.88 -18.90
CA CYS A 22 -3.87 3.84 -17.81
C CYS A 22 -2.54 4.29 -17.20
N ALA A 23 -1.50 3.45 -17.22
CA ALA A 23 -0.22 3.75 -16.58
C ALA A 23 0.95 2.89 -17.09
N VAL A 24 2.18 3.37 -16.85
CA VAL A 24 3.44 2.64 -17.00
C VAL A 24 4.19 2.63 -15.69
N GLN A 25 4.75 1.48 -15.30
CA GLN A 25 5.72 1.38 -14.22
C GLN A 25 7.16 1.53 -14.76
N THR A 26 7.94 2.45 -14.18
CA THR A 26 9.36 2.63 -14.49
C THR A 26 10.25 1.99 -13.43
N SER A 27 11.45 1.57 -13.82
CA SER A 27 12.52 1.21 -12.88
C SER A 27 12.89 2.40 -11.98
N PRO A 28 13.62 2.16 -10.87
CA PRO A 28 14.09 3.23 -9.98
C PRO A 28 14.81 4.35 -10.71
N ALA A 29 14.44 5.59 -10.36
CA ALA A 29 14.90 6.80 -11.04
C ALA A 29 16.11 7.46 -10.37
N ASN A 30 16.36 7.12 -9.10
CA ASN A 30 17.49 7.61 -8.34
C ASN A 30 18.81 7.08 -8.88
N GLU A 31 19.87 7.85 -8.68
CA GLU A 31 21.23 7.47 -9.01
C GLU A 31 21.60 6.18 -8.28
N ASN A 32 22.15 5.24 -9.05
CA ASN A 32 22.55 3.94 -8.56
C ASN A 32 24.03 3.65 -8.81
N ARG A 33 24.61 2.73 -8.02
CA ARG A 33 25.98 2.21 -8.17
C ARG A 33 26.22 1.62 -9.56
N ILE A 34 27.43 1.80 -10.08
CA ILE A 34 27.89 1.14 -11.31
C ILE A 34 28.47 -0.24 -10.97
N ILE A 35 27.96 -1.28 -11.64
CA ILE A 35 28.43 -2.67 -11.46
C ILE A 35 29.06 -3.19 -12.75
N THR A 36 30.29 -3.70 -12.65
CA THR A 36 31.10 -4.16 -13.78
C THR A 36 31.28 -5.67 -13.83
N ASN A 37 31.04 -6.39 -12.73
CA ASN A 37 31.04 -7.85 -12.69
C ASN A 37 29.88 -8.40 -11.83
N PRO A 38 28.84 -9.02 -12.44
CA PRO A 38 28.60 -9.07 -13.88
C PRO A 38 28.46 -7.66 -14.47
N TYR A 39 28.63 -7.50 -15.79
CA TYR A 39 28.58 -6.18 -16.42
C TYR A 39 27.14 -5.65 -16.48
N ARG A 40 26.85 -4.54 -15.77
CA ARG A 40 25.58 -3.78 -15.81
C ARG A 40 24.30 -4.63 -15.59
N PRO A 41 24.24 -5.50 -14.55
CA PRO A 41 23.08 -6.33 -14.29
C PRO A 41 21.83 -5.49 -14.01
N TRP A 42 20.64 -6.08 -14.23
CA TRP A 42 19.37 -5.38 -14.01
C TRP A 42 19.22 -4.88 -12.55
N TRP A 43 19.71 -5.66 -11.58
CA TRP A 43 19.55 -5.36 -10.15
C TRP A 43 20.42 -4.20 -9.68
N GLU A 44 21.35 -3.69 -10.51
CA GLU A 44 22.14 -2.49 -10.16
C GLU A 44 21.24 -1.27 -9.90
N ARG A 45 20.04 -1.23 -10.48
CA ARG A 45 19.06 -0.14 -10.26
C ARG A 45 18.62 -0.02 -8.81
N TYR A 46 18.65 -1.13 -8.10
CA TYR A 46 18.21 -1.25 -6.72
C TYR A 46 19.36 -1.02 -5.74
N GLN A 47 20.39 -0.28 -6.17
CA GLN A 47 21.57 0.05 -5.38
C GLN A 47 21.75 1.58 -5.30
N PRO A 48 20.92 2.29 -4.50
CA PRO A 48 20.94 3.76 -4.44
C PRO A 48 22.28 4.31 -3.95
N VAL A 49 22.74 5.39 -4.60
CA VAL A 49 23.94 6.14 -4.21
C VAL A 49 23.60 7.57 -3.83
N SER A 50 22.61 8.16 -4.51
CA SER A 50 22.04 9.45 -4.16
C SER A 50 20.58 9.53 -4.58
N TYR A 51 19.89 10.59 -4.17
CA TYR A 51 18.51 10.87 -4.61
C TYR A 51 18.45 11.70 -5.91
N LYS A 52 19.59 11.96 -6.56
CA LYS A 52 19.61 12.62 -7.87
C LYS A 52 18.94 11.73 -8.91
N ILE A 53 18.14 12.31 -9.79
CA ILE A 53 17.49 11.56 -10.88
C ILE A 53 18.43 11.52 -12.07
N HIS A 54 19.31 10.52 -12.11
CA HIS A 54 20.19 10.30 -13.25
C HIS A 54 20.70 8.87 -13.26
N THR A 55 20.42 8.15 -14.33
CA THR A 55 20.72 6.72 -14.45
C THR A 55 20.99 6.32 -15.91
N ARG A 56 21.23 5.04 -16.21
CA ARG A 56 21.28 4.57 -17.61
C ARG A 56 19.94 4.73 -18.38
N SER A 57 18.84 5.09 -17.72
CA SER A 57 17.57 5.45 -18.39
C SER A 57 17.50 6.91 -18.84
N GLY A 58 18.37 7.79 -18.32
CA GLY A 58 18.41 9.20 -18.67
C GLY A 58 18.69 10.12 -17.47
N SER A 59 18.54 11.41 -17.74
CA SER A 59 18.66 12.54 -16.82
C SER A 59 17.32 13.00 -16.26
N GLU A 60 17.34 13.81 -15.21
CA GLU A 60 16.13 14.37 -14.59
C GLU A 60 15.21 15.08 -15.60
N ASP A 61 15.79 15.83 -16.54
CA ASP A 61 15.02 16.51 -17.60
C ASP A 61 14.31 15.53 -18.52
N GLU A 62 14.95 14.41 -18.87
CA GLU A 62 14.34 13.35 -19.68
C GLU A 62 13.24 12.61 -18.90
N PHE A 63 13.44 12.39 -17.59
CA PHE A 63 12.41 11.83 -16.71
C PHE A 63 11.18 12.77 -16.65
N ARG A 64 11.42 14.05 -16.42
CA ARG A 64 10.37 15.09 -16.39
C ARG A 64 9.63 15.14 -17.72
N ASN A 65 10.34 15.13 -18.85
CA ASN A 65 9.74 15.12 -20.18
C ASN A 65 8.85 13.89 -20.40
N MET A 66 9.30 12.72 -19.94
CA MET A 66 8.55 11.47 -20.02
C MET A 66 7.25 11.54 -19.22
N VAL A 67 7.32 11.98 -17.96
CA VAL A 67 6.14 12.17 -17.10
C VAL A 67 5.15 13.13 -17.75
N GLU A 68 5.61 14.27 -18.27
CA GLU A 68 4.75 15.26 -18.91
C GLU A 68 4.07 14.72 -20.17
N LYS A 69 4.82 14.06 -21.06
CA LYS A 69 4.27 13.50 -22.31
C LYS A 69 3.30 12.36 -22.06
N CYS A 70 3.62 11.47 -21.12
CA CYS A 70 2.74 10.37 -20.76
C CYS A 70 1.44 10.89 -20.15
N ASN A 71 1.50 11.81 -19.18
CA ASN A 71 0.31 12.39 -18.57
C ASN A 71 -0.56 13.14 -19.59
N LYS A 72 0.03 13.90 -20.53
CA LYS A 72 -0.70 14.53 -21.64
C LYS A 72 -1.39 13.51 -22.56
N SER A 73 -0.85 12.29 -22.65
CA SER A 73 -1.42 11.18 -23.43
C SER A 73 -2.43 10.36 -22.63
N GLY A 74 -2.79 10.76 -21.41
CA GLY A 74 -3.70 10.03 -20.52
C GLY A 74 -3.06 8.83 -19.79
N VAL A 75 -1.74 8.69 -19.88
CA VAL A 75 -0.97 7.56 -19.30
C VAL A 75 -0.22 8.05 -18.07
N ARG A 76 -0.54 7.52 -16.88
CA ARG A 76 0.18 7.86 -15.64
C ARG A 76 1.53 7.16 -15.55
N ILE A 77 2.42 7.71 -14.74
CA ILE A 77 3.70 7.08 -14.41
C ILE A 77 3.69 6.61 -12.96
N TYR A 78 3.98 5.33 -12.77
CA TYR A 78 4.28 4.74 -11.48
C TYR A 78 5.78 4.48 -11.41
N VAL A 79 6.44 5.03 -10.41
CA VAL A 79 7.89 4.92 -10.26
C VAL A 79 8.15 3.84 -9.23
N ASP A 80 8.95 2.84 -9.60
CA ASP A 80 9.52 1.92 -8.63
C ASP A 80 10.53 2.68 -7.75
N VAL A 81 10.47 2.50 -6.43
CA VAL A 81 11.30 3.25 -5.49
C VAL A 81 11.92 2.32 -4.48
N VAL A 82 13.21 2.52 -4.23
CA VAL A 82 13.96 1.90 -3.14
C VAL A 82 14.04 2.91 -2.00
N PHE A 83 13.22 2.71 -0.98
CA PHE A 83 13.19 3.56 0.23
C PHE A 83 14.05 2.96 1.34
N ASN A 84 14.55 3.83 2.24
CA ASN A 84 15.28 3.45 3.45
C ASN A 84 16.47 2.49 3.20
N HIS A 85 17.12 2.62 2.05
CA HIS A 85 18.21 1.74 1.65
C HIS A 85 19.21 2.51 0.77
N MET A 86 20.49 2.19 0.94
CA MET A 86 21.60 2.62 0.07
C MET A 86 22.33 1.37 -0.44
N THR A 87 23.15 1.49 -1.48
CA THR A 87 23.89 0.34 -2.03
C THR A 87 24.63 -0.40 -0.92
N GLY A 88 24.57 -1.73 -0.95
CA GLY A 88 25.09 -2.57 0.13
C GLY A 88 26.60 -2.48 0.31
N ALA A 89 27.06 -2.93 1.49
CA ALA A 89 28.47 -3.14 1.79
C ALA A 89 29.12 -4.09 0.76
N GLY A 90 30.35 -3.79 0.35
CA GLY A 90 31.03 -4.46 -0.78
C GLY A 90 31.71 -3.49 -1.74
N GLY A 91 32.28 -2.41 -1.21
CA GLY A 91 33.19 -1.51 -1.92
C GLY A 91 32.75 -0.04 -1.98
N GLN A 92 33.71 0.77 -2.42
CA GLN A 92 33.55 2.18 -2.73
C GLN A 92 33.51 2.40 -4.25
N GLY A 93 32.93 3.52 -4.69
CA GLY A 93 32.87 3.84 -6.10
C GLY A 93 32.09 5.09 -6.41
N PHE A 94 31.62 5.17 -7.66
CA PHE A 94 30.81 6.27 -8.15
C PHE A 94 29.48 5.76 -8.68
N GLY A 95 28.43 6.50 -8.38
CA GLY A 95 27.12 6.29 -8.97
C GLY A 95 27.09 6.68 -10.45
N THR A 96 25.98 6.37 -11.08
CA THR A 96 25.71 6.65 -12.50
C THR A 96 25.67 8.15 -12.85
N ASN A 97 25.71 9.05 -11.86
CA ASN A 97 25.83 10.51 -12.02
C ASN A 97 27.14 11.06 -11.43
N GLY A 98 28.11 10.19 -11.14
CA GLY A 98 29.41 10.57 -10.60
C GLY A 98 29.41 10.90 -9.12
N THR A 99 28.33 10.64 -8.37
CA THR A 99 28.35 10.82 -6.91
C THR A 99 29.21 9.72 -6.29
N PHE A 100 30.19 10.11 -5.47
CA PHE A 100 31.00 9.15 -4.72
C PHE A 100 30.18 8.47 -3.61
N TYR A 101 30.45 7.20 -3.36
CA TYR A 101 29.98 6.48 -2.19
C TYR A 101 31.06 5.53 -1.65
N ASP A 102 31.00 5.27 -0.36
CA ASP A 102 31.75 4.21 0.32
C ASP A 102 30.78 3.39 1.17
N GLY A 103 30.33 2.27 0.58
CA GLY A 103 29.36 1.39 1.24
C GLY A 103 29.97 0.60 2.41
N ASP A 104 31.30 0.42 2.43
CA ASP A 104 31.99 -0.31 3.50
C ASP A 104 32.07 0.54 4.78
N ASN A 105 32.10 1.87 4.63
CA ASN A 105 32.11 2.82 5.73
C ASN A 105 30.78 3.60 5.89
N LEU A 106 29.70 3.12 5.27
CA LEU A 106 28.36 3.74 5.36
C LEU A 106 28.37 5.25 5.02
N HIS A 107 29.20 5.66 4.06
CA HIS A 107 29.43 7.06 3.74
C HIS A 107 28.88 7.41 2.36
N PHE A 108 27.85 8.27 2.35
CA PHE A 108 27.09 8.66 1.17
C PHE A 108 26.92 10.19 1.11
N PRO A 109 27.98 10.93 0.72
CA PRO A 109 27.99 12.39 0.74
C PRO A 109 27.00 13.04 -0.25
N GLY A 110 26.43 12.27 -1.19
CA GLY A 110 25.36 12.76 -2.08
C GLY A 110 23.98 12.85 -1.44
N VAL A 111 23.77 12.23 -0.28
CA VAL A 111 22.56 12.30 0.57
C VAL A 111 22.86 12.94 1.94
N PRO A 112 24.06 13.49 2.09
CA PRO A 112 24.78 13.67 3.36
C PRO A 112 24.72 12.57 4.43
N TYR A 113 24.59 11.29 4.08
CA TYR A 113 24.58 10.23 5.09
C TYR A 113 25.98 9.76 5.48
N GLY A 114 26.17 9.49 6.76
CA GLY A 114 27.31 8.81 7.35
C GLY A 114 26.86 7.65 8.26
N PRO A 115 27.79 6.97 8.94
CA PRO A 115 27.48 5.80 9.77
C PRO A 115 26.35 5.98 10.78
N THR A 116 26.17 7.19 11.32
CA THR A 116 25.11 7.49 12.30
C THR A 116 23.71 7.60 11.70
N ASP A 117 23.60 7.65 10.38
CA ASP A 117 22.32 7.67 9.66
C ASP A 117 21.84 6.25 9.30
N PHE A 118 22.62 5.23 9.66
CA PHE A 118 22.30 3.82 9.45
C PHE A 118 22.13 3.10 10.78
N ASN A 119 21.21 2.14 10.80
CA ASN A 119 21.06 1.25 11.94
C ASN A 119 22.26 0.30 12.01
N ASP A 120 22.82 0.12 13.21
CA ASP A 120 23.87 -0.86 13.46
C ASP A 120 23.30 -2.14 14.10
N GLY A 121 24.09 -3.22 14.08
CA GLY A 121 23.67 -4.49 14.68
C GLY A 121 23.51 -4.48 16.20
N SER A 122 23.90 -3.40 16.90
CA SER A 122 23.68 -3.25 18.34
C SER A 122 22.24 -2.80 18.67
N LEU A 123 21.55 -2.25 17.67
CA LEU A 123 20.11 -1.96 17.72
C LEU A 123 19.26 -3.19 17.37
N CYS A 124 19.86 -4.28 16.89
CA CYS A 124 19.18 -5.55 16.60
C CYS A 124 19.18 -6.45 17.85
N HIS A 125 18.00 -6.69 18.44
CA HIS A 125 17.85 -7.52 19.65
C HIS A 125 17.76 -9.03 19.41
N SER A 126 17.76 -9.47 18.13
CA SER A 126 17.81 -10.88 17.75
C SER A 126 19.27 -11.32 17.57
N CYS A 127 19.63 -12.42 18.22
CA CYS A 127 21.01 -12.95 18.19
C CYS A 127 21.45 -13.47 16.81
N ASP A 128 20.52 -13.59 15.85
CA ASP A 128 20.75 -14.07 14.49
C ASP A 128 20.64 -12.99 13.41
N MET A 129 20.38 -11.72 13.79
CA MET A 129 20.19 -10.58 12.87
C MET A 129 19.01 -10.76 11.88
N ASN A 130 18.06 -11.65 12.21
CA ASN A 130 16.79 -11.80 11.52
C ASN A 130 15.65 -11.25 12.39
N ILE A 131 14.47 -11.77 12.14
CA ILE A 131 13.28 -10.99 11.91
C ILE A 131 12.13 -11.88 12.37
N HIS A 132 11.45 -11.46 13.43
CA HIS A 132 10.50 -12.34 14.15
C HIS A 132 9.20 -11.69 14.70
N ASN A 133 9.01 -10.36 14.62
CA ASN A 133 7.72 -9.66 14.87
C ASN A 133 7.42 -8.41 13.96
N TYR A 134 6.26 -8.29 13.31
CA TYR A 134 5.89 -7.22 12.34
C TYR A 134 5.54 -5.85 12.94
N ASP A 135 5.46 -5.73 14.26
CA ASP A 135 5.47 -4.43 14.96
C ASP A 135 6.90 -3.90 15.19
N ASN A 136 7.89 -4.61 14.65
CA ASN A 136 9.30 -4.28 14.71
C ASN A 136 9.86 -4.12 13.29
N GLY A 137 10.19 -2.87 12.92
CA GLY A 137 10.59 -2.45 11.58
C GLY A 137 11.90 -3.04 11.04
N GLU A 138 12.58 -3.85 11.84
CA GLU A 138 13.78 -4.59 11.42
C GLU A 138 13.44 -5.95 10.78
N GLU A 139 12.13 -6.30 10.63
CA GLU A 139 11.36 -7.23 9.73
C GLU A 139 11.79 -7.64 8.27
N GLY A 140 11.68 -8.89 7.77
CA GLY A 140 12.03 -9.41 6.42
C GLY A 140 11.41 -10.80 6.12
N PRO A 141 11.48 -11.35 4.89
CA PRO A 141 10.58 -12.44 4.47
C PRO A 141 11.00 -13.85 4.98
N PRO A 142 10.04 -14.77 5.22
CA PRO A 142 10.34 -16.17 5.51
C PRO A 142 11.21 -16.83 4.44
N HIS A 143 12.19 -17.65 4.84
CA HIS A 143 13.18 -18.28 3.95
C HIS A 143 13.43 -19.76 4.29
N ASN A 144 13.93 -20.52 3.31
CA ASN A 144 14.37 -21.91 3.46
C ASN A 144 15.79 -21.96 4.06
N SER A 145 16.27 -23.15 4.44
CA SER A 145 17.61 -23.32 5.04
C SER A 145 18.79 -22.94 4.13
N ASP A 146 18.55 -22.74 2.83
CA ASP A 146 19.54 -22.27 1.85
C ASP A 146 19.45 -20.75 1.58
N MET A 147 18.70 -20.02 2.41
CA MET A 147 18.44 -18.58 2.29
C MET A 147 17.60 -18.17 1.07
N THR A 148 17.00 -19.11 0.33
CA THR A 148 15.98 -18.77 -0.69
C THR A 148 14.66 -18.42 -0.02
N THR A 149 13.89 -17.48 -0.60
CA THR A 149 12.56 -17.12 -0.07
C THR A 149 11.65 -18.34 -0.02
N ALA A 150 11.02 -18.58 1.12
CA ALA A 150 10.12 -19.71 1.31
C ALA A 150 8.86 -19.54 0.46
N SER A 151 8.29 -20.65 -0.03
CA SER A 151 7.00 -20.57 -0.73
C SER A 151 5.89 -20.17 0.24
N VAL A 152 5.04 -19.24 -0.19
CA VAL A 152 3.86 -18.82 0.59
C VAL A 152 2.94 -20.02 0.80
N GLN A 153 2.66 -20.35 2.06
CA GLN A 153 1.71 -21.40 2.42
C GLN A 153 0.38 -20.74 2.80
N ILE A 154 -0.68 -21.08 2.09
CA ILE A 154 -2.01 -20.50 2.31
C ILE A 154 -2.88 -21.52 3.04
N SER A 155 -3.50 -21.10 4.15
CA SER A 155 -4.48 -21.89 4.88
C SER A 155 -5.75 -21.07 5.09
N GLY A 156 -6.76 -21.34 4.27
CA GLY A 156 -8.01 -20.59 4.29
C GLY A 156 -7.79 -19.10 3.97
N MET A 157 -8.04 -18.25 4.97
CA MET A 157 -8.01 -16.78 4.87
C MET A 157 -6.75 -16.15 5.47
N SER A 158 -5.76 -16.95 5.84
CA SER A 158 -4.46 -16.50 6.33
C SER A 158 -3.34 -17.21 5.60
N CYS A 159 -2.13 -16.70 5.78
CA CYS A 159 -0.93 -17.42 5.39
C CYS A 159 -0.24 -17.99 6.64
N THR A 160 0.53 -19.04 6.42
CA THR A 160 1.30 -19.74 7.45
C THR A 160 2.78 -19.72 7.06
N ASN A 161 3.64 -20.33 7.88
CA ASN A 161 5.08 -20.38 7.65
C ASN A 161 5.72 -18.97 7.60
N GLY A 162 5.32 -18.10 8.54
CA GLY A 162 5.87 -16.74 8.72
C GLY A 162 5.29 -15.65 7.79
N TRP A 163 4.39 -16.00 6.88
CA TRP A 163 3.75 -15.04 5.98
C TRP A 163 2.50 -14.40 6.62
N SER A 164 2.45 -13.06 6.70
CA SER A 164 1.33 -12.32 7.31
C SER A 164 0.06 -12.26 6.45
N CYS A 165 0.23 -12.02 5.14
CA CYS A 165 -0.86 -11.95 4.15
C CYS A 165 -2.03 -11.03 4.57
N GLU A 166 -1.72 -9.78 4.88
CA GLU A 166 -2.65 -8.72 5.27
C GLU A 166 -3.75 -8.53 4.23
N HIS A 167 -3.43 -8.67 2.95
CA HIS A 167 -4.40 -8.65 1.86
C HIS A 167 -5.49 -9.73 1.96
N ARG A 168 -5.33 -10.75 2.81
CA ARG A 168 -6.31 -11.78 3.12
C ARG A 168 -7.05 -11.53 4.43
N TRP A 169 -6.62 -10.59 5.27
CA TRP A 169 -7.37 -10.27 6.48
C TRP A 169 -8.74 -9.73 6.11
N ARG A 170 -9.78 -10.22 6.80
CA ARG A 170 -11.18 -9.94 6.47
C ARG A 170 -11.47 -8.45 6.37
N GLN A 171 -11.03 -7.72 7.39
CA GLN A 171 -11.14 -6.28 7.51
C GLN A 171 -10.52 -5.57 6.30
N ILE A 172 -9.41 -6.08 5.76
CA ILE A 172 -8.71 -5.46 4.62
C ILE A 172 -9.40 -5.80 3.30
N TYR A 173 -9.61 -7.08 2.97
CA TYR A 173 -10.20 -7.41 1.67
C TYR A 173 -11.66 -6.94 1.56
N ASN A 174 -12.40 -6.90 2.67
CA ASN A 174 -13.75 -6.36 2.67
C ASN A 174 -13.76 -4.83 2.51
N MET A 175 -12.76 -4.11 3.03
CA MET A 175 -12.64 -2.68 2.77
C MET A 175 -12.19 -2.36 1.33
N VAL A 176 -11.46 -3.27 0.67
CA VAL A 176 -11.27 -3.22 -0.79
C VAL A 176 -12.62 -3.41 -1.51
N GLY A 177 -13.43 -4.37 -1.07
CA GLY A 177 -14.81 -4.56 -1.55
C GLY A 177 -15.68 -3.31 -1.36
N PHE A 178 -15.67 -2.72 -0.17
CA PHE A 178 -16.34 -1.46 0.16
C PHE A 178 -15.94 -0.35 -0.82
N ARG A 179 -14.62 -0.17 -1.05
CA ARG A 179 -14.09 0.86 -1.95
C ARG A 179 -14.57 0.71 -3.38
N ASN A 180 -14.72 -0.53 -3.86
CA ASN A 180 -15.28 -0.83 -5.17
C ASN A 180 -16.78 -0.51 -5.22
N MET A 181 -17.53 -0.94 -4.22
CA MET A 181 -18.98 -0.73 -4.12
C MET A 181 -19.36 0.76 -4.11
N VAL A 182 -18.58 1.59 -3.40
CA VAL A 182 -18.83 3.03 -3.28
C VAL A 182 -18.14 3.87 -4.35
N SER A 183 -17.54 3.25 -5.37
CA SER A 183 -16.86 3.99 -6.43
C SER A 183 -17.80 4.99 -7.13
N GLY A 184 -17.27 6.18 -7.40
CA GLY A 184 -17.99 7.29 -8.05
C GLY A 184 -18.94 8.10 -7.16
N THR A 185 -19.06 7.81 -5.86
CA THR A 185 -19.92 8.60 -4.95
C THR A 185 -19.14 9.70 -4.22
N ALA A 186 -19.84 10.75 -3.80
CA ALA A 186 -19.26 11.80 -2.95
C ALA A 186 -19.14 11.34 -1.49
N LEU A 187 -18.42 12.10 -0.66
CA LEU A 187 -18.49 11.97 0.79
C LEU A 187 -19.74 12.73 1.29
N ASN A 188 -20.56 12.10 2.12
CA ASN A 188 -21.81 12.64 2.65
C ASN A 188 -22.01 12.24 4.11
N ASN A 189 -22.97 12.87 4.79
CA ASN A 189 -23.42 12.52 6.15
C ASN A 189 -22.25 12.37 7.14
N TRP A 190 -21.34 13.35 7.14
CA TRP A 190 -20.27 13.41 8.12
C TRP A 190 -20.87 13.59 9.52
N TRP A 191 -20.41 12.76 10.44
CA TRP A 191 -20.69 12.82 11.86
C TRP A 191 -19.38 12.74 12.63
N SER A 192 -19.28 13.53 13.70
CA SER A 192 -18.17 13.49 14.64
C SER A 192 -18.74 13.45 16.05
N GLY A 193 -18.17 12.59 16.89
CA GLY A 193 -18.49 12.49 18.31
C GLY A 193 -17.51 13.32 19.14
N ALA A 194 -16.76 12.65 20.02
CA ALA A 194 -15.60 13.21 20.69
C ALA A 194 -14.36 13.28 19.76
N ASP A 195 -13.18 13.54 20.32
CA ASP A 195 -11.96 13.85 19.60
C ASP A 195 -11.54 12.75 18.60
N TYR A 196 -11.82 11.49 18.94
CA TYR A 196 -11.42 10.32 18.15
C TYR A 196 -12.59 9.44 17.68
N GLN A 197 -13.76 10.03 17.49
CA GLN A 197 -14.95 9.35 16.95
C GLN A 197 -15.44 10.04 15.68
N ILE A 198 -15.49 9.29 14.57
CA ILE A 198 -16.02 9.78 13.29
C ILE A 198 -16.89 8.75 12.61
N ALA A 199 -17.83 9.22 11.81
CA ALA A 199 -18.57 8.40 10.87
C ALA A 199 -18.93 9.19 9.62
N PHE A 200 -19.02 8.52 8.48
CA PHE A 200 -19.44 9.15 7.23
C PHE A 200 -19.95 8.13 6.23
N SER A 201 -20.65 8.64 5.23
CA SER A 201 -21.16 7.85 4.11
C SER A 201 -20.49 8.23 2.80
N ARG A 202 -20.59 7.32 1.83
CA ARG A 202 -20.17 7.50 0.45
C ARG A 202 -21.39 7.42 -0.46
N GLY A 203 -22.05 8.57 -0.64
CA GLY A 203 -23.38 8.65 -1.26
C GLY A 203 -24.38 7.77 -0.53
N ASN A 204 -25.22 7.06 -1.29
CA ASN A 204 -26.18 6.09 -0.78
C ASN A 204 -25.68 4.63 -0.89
N LYS A 205 -24.36 4.42 -0.99
CA LYS A 205 -23.77 3.10 -1.29
C LYS A 205 -23.00 2.46 -0.15
N GLY A 206 -22.40 3.24 0.75
CA GLY A 206 -21.68 2.71 1.90
C GLY A 206 -21.56 3.70 3.03
N PHE A 207 -21.38 3.19 4.25
CA PHE A 207 -21.24 3.93 5.49
C PHE A 207 -20.17 3.28 6.36
N ILE A 208 -19.36 4.10 7.05
CA ILE A 208 -18.31 3.67 7.97
C ILE A 208 -18.33 4.51 9.24
N ALA A 209 -18.06 3.88 10.39
CA ALA A 209 -17.84 4.52 11.68
C ALA A 209 -16.55 3.98 12.32
N LEU A 210 -15.76 4.87 12.93
CA LEU A 210 -14.49 4.55 13.57
C LEU A 210 -14.48 5.13 14.99
N ASN A 211 -13.98 4.36 15.94
CA ASN A 211 -13.86 4.76 17.33
C ASN A 211 -12.45 4.47 17.84
N LEU A 212 -11.72 5.51 18.24
CA LEU A 212 -10.44 5.35 18.97
C LEU A 212 -10.51 6.00 20.35
N GLU A 213 -11.71 6.32 20.82
CA GLU A 213 -11.93 6.78 22.19
C GLU A 213 -11.88 5.61 23.18
N SER A 214 -11.76 5.95 24.46
CA SER A 214 -11.85 4.96 25.56
C SER A 214 -13.29 4.52 25.87
N PHE A 215 -14.29 5.05 25.17
CA PHE A 215 -15.71 4.74 25.33
C PHE A 215 -16.43 4.52 23.99
N ASP A 216 -17.56 3.82 24.03
CA ASP A 216 -18.28 3.38 22.84
C ASP A 216 -18.92 4.54 22.07
N ILE A 217 -18.97 4.41 20.73
CA ILE A 217 -20.02 5.06 19.95
C ILE A 217 -21.31 4.29 20.22
N ASN A 218 -22.37 5.00 20.62
CA ASN A 218 -23.71 4.44 20.79
C ASN A 218 -24.76 5.48 20.38
N GLN A 219 -24.91 5.71 19.08
CA GLN A 219 -25.62 6.86 18.53
C GLN A 219 -26.48 6.50 17.32
N ASN A 220 -27.59 7.22 17.14
CA ASN A 220 -28.35 7.20 15.89
C ASN A 220 -27.77 8.23 14.93
N VAL A 221 -27.34 7.78 13.75
CA VAL A 221 -26.69 8.64 12.75
C VAL A 221 -27.30 8.42 11.37
N GLN A 222 -27.25 9.46 10.54
CA GLN A 222 -27.70 9.38 9.16
C GLN A 222 -26.68 8.62 8.31
N THR A 223 -27.06 7.48 7.75
CA THR A 223 -26.16 6.67 6.92
C THR A 223 -26.26 6.99 5.44
N GLY A 224 -27.39 7.57 5.00
CA GLY A 224 -27.73 7.78 3.59
C GLY A 224 -28.05 6.48 2.84
N LEU A 225 -28.00 5.32 3.50
CA LEU A 225 -28.25 4.04 2.87
C LEU A 225 -29.75 3.75 2.74
N PRO A 226 -30.18 2.96 1.75
CA PRO A 226 -31.54 2.45 1.68
C PRO A 226 -31.89 1.58 2.89
N ALA A 227 -33.12 1.65 3.35
CA ALA A 227 -33.61 0.86 4.47
C ALA A 227 -33.39 -0.65 4.28
N GLY A 228 -33.06 -1.34 5.37
CA GLY A 228 -32.87 -2.78 5.41
C GLY A 228 -31.76 -3.21 6.36
N ARG A 229 -31.48 -4.51 6.37
CA ARG A 229 -30.47 -5.12 7.23
C ARG A 229 -29.16 -5.32 6.47
N TYR A 230 -28.06 -4.89 7.07
CA TYR A 230 -26.72 -4.93 6.50
C TYR A 230 -25.79 -5.71 7.41
N CYS A 231 -24.89 -6.48 6.80
CA CYS A 231 -23.81 -7.14 7.51
C CYS A 231 -22.63 -6.18 7.65
N ASP A 232 -22.12 -6.05 8.88
CA ASP A 232 -20.87 -5.35 9.11
C ASP A 232 -19.71 -6.16 8.56
N VAL A 233 -19.03 -5.61 7.57
CA VAL A 233 -17.99 -6.30 6.81
C VAL A 233 -16.63 -6.32 7.53
N ILE A 234 -16.53 -5.64 8.68
CA ILE A 234 -15.36 -5.69 9.56
C ILE A 234 -15.47 -6.91 10.49
N SER A 235 -16.55 -7.00 11.26
CA SER A 235 -16.76 -8.12 12.18
C SER A 235 -17.17 -9.44 11.51
N GLY A 236 -17.57 -9.43 10.24
CA GLY A 236 -17.92 -10.64 9.52
C GLY A 236 -18.12 -10.45 8.03
N ASP A 237 -18.87 -11.38 7.45
CA ASP A 237 -19.18 -11.47 6.03
C ASP A 237 -20.70 -11.68 5.86
N ILE A 238 -21.18 -11.44 4.64
CA ILE A 238 -22.47 -11.96 4.21
C ILE A 238 -22.25 -13.35 3.58
N ASP A 239 -22.81 -14.39 4.22
CA ASP A 239 -22.75 -15.76 3.75
C ASP A 239 -24.18 -16.35 3.71
N ASN A 240 -24.61 -16.80 2.54
CA ASN A 240 -25.96 -17.33 2.32
C ASN A 240 -27.08 -16.43 2.91
N ASP A 241 -27.05 -15.14 2.59
CA ASP A 241 -28.00 -14.12 3.08
C ASP A 241 -28.04 -13.96 4.61
N ARG A 242 -26.97 -14.35 5.30
CA ARG A 242 -26.81 -14.17 6.76
C ARG A 242 -25.50 -13.49 7.08
N CYS A 243 -25.53 -12.63 8.09
CA CYS A 243 -24.33 -12.01 8.60
C CYS A 243 -23.63 -12.97 9.55
N THR A 244 -22.34 -13.22 9.32
CA THR A 244 -21.50 -13.99 10.26
C THR A 244 -21.01 -13.13 11.43
N GLY A 245 -21.05 -11.79 11.28
CA GLY A 245 -20.72 -10.80 12.29
C GLY A 245 -21.92 -9.94 12.71
N LYS A 246 -21.65 -8.69 13.09
CA LYS A 246 -22.68 -7.73 13.50
C LYS A 246 -23.64 -7.42 12.35
N THR A 247 -24.89 -7.13 12.70
CA THR A 247 -25.92 -6.65 11.77
C THR A 247 -26.30 -5.23 12.13
N VAL A 248 -26.46 -4.37 11.12
CA VAL A 248 -26.98 -3.01 11.26
C VAL A 248 -28.33 -2.92 10.55
N GLU A 249 -29.33 -2.39 11.25
CA GLU A 249 -30.61 -2.06 10.64
C GLU A 249 -30.62 -0.57 10.27
N VAL A 250 -30.82 -0.29 8.99
CA VAL A 250 -31.05 1.05 8.47
C VAL A 250 -32.56 1.25 8.33
N TYR A 251 -33.08 2.29 8.98
CA TYR A 251 -34.49 2.63 8.97
C TYR A 251 -34.92 3.35 7.68
N ASN A 252 -36.23 3.56 7.50
CA ASN A 252 -36.80 4.16 6.29
C ASN A 252 -36.32 5.59 6.00
N ASP A 253 -35.87 6.31 7.02
CA ASP A 253 -35.30 7.66 6.90
C ASP A 253 -33.78 7.67 6.65
N GLY A 254 -33.17 6.50 6.45
CA GLY A 254 -31.73 6.33 6.22
C GLY A 254 -30.89 6.38 7.49
N THR A 255 -31.48 6.58 8.67
CA THR A 255 -30.76 6.52 9.94
C THR A 255 -30.52 5.08 10.38
N ALA A 256 -29.48 4.88 11.18
CA ALA A 256 -29.20 3.60 11.83
C ALA A 256 -28.64 3.83 13.23
N HIS A 257 -28.92 2.89 14.13
CA HIS A 257 -28.26 2.83 15.43
C HIS A 257 -26.87 2.22 15.26
N ILE A 258 -25.84 3.03 15.48
CA ILE A 258 -24.43 2.65 15.33
C ILE A 258 -23.83 2.44 16.70
N ASN A 259 -23.35 1.21 16.92
CA ASN A 259 -22.61 0.82 18.11
C ASN A 259 -21.20 0.34 17.73
N VAL A 260 -20.19 1.11 18.12
CA VAL A 260 -18.77 0.77 17.93
C VAL A 260 -18.08 0.81 19.28
N CYS A 261 -17.77 -0.37 19.80
CA CYS A 261 -17.08 -0.57 21.07
C CYS A 261 -15.69 0.06 21.07
N SER A 262 -15.24 0.57 22.22
CA SER A 262 -13.85 1.05 22.38
C SER A 262 -12.84 -0.07 22.62
N ASN A 263 -13.28 -1.19 23.20
CA ASN A 263 -12.42 -2.28 23.67
C ASN A 263 -12.60 -3.58 22.86
N CYS A 264 -12.96 -3.49 21.59
CA CYS A 264 -13.04 -4.65 20.70
C CYS A 264 -11.86 -4.71 19.74
N ASP A 265 -11.60 -5.92 19.23
CA ASP A 265 -10.47 -6.21 18.33
C ASP A 265 -10.38 -5.21 17.16
N ASP A 266 -11.53 -4.89 16.56
CA ASP A 266 -11.66 -3.90 15.50
C ASP A 266 -12.70 -2.84 15.90
N PRO A 267 -12.31 -1.66 16.41
CA PRO A 267 -13.24 -0.59 16.79
C PRO A 267 -13.67 0.23 15.56
N VAL A 268 -14.14 -0.48 14.55
CA VAL A 268 -14.62 0.03 13.26
C VAL A 268 -15.87 -0.74 12.86
N LEU A 269 -16.80 -0.07 12.20
CA LEU A 269 -17.97 -0.67 11.58
C LEU A 269 -18.10 -0.17 10.16
N ALA A 270 -18.33 -1.07 9.20
CA ALA A 270 -18.53 -0.70 7.81
C ALA A 270 -19.66 -1.52 7.16
N ILE A 271 -20.57 -0.84 6.47
CA ILE A 271 -21.69 -1.45 5.75
C ILE A 271 -21.83 -0.85 4.35
N HIS A 272 -22.24 -1.65 3.39
CA HIS A 272 -22.47 -1.19 2.02
C HIS A 272 -23.60 -1.96 1.33
N VAL A 273 -24.12 -1.44 0.22
CA VAL A 273 -25.28 -2.01 -0.51
C VAL A 273 -25.09 -3.45 -0.99
N GLY A 274 -23.85 -3.89 -1.24
CA GLY A 274 -23.52 -5.29 -1.55
C GLY A 274 -23.44 -6.24 -0.34
N ALA A 275 -23.53 -5.71 0.88
CA ALA A 275 -23.59 -6.46 2.14
C ALA A 275 -24.99 -6.35 2.78
N LYS A 276 -25.98 -5.89 2.00
CA LYS A 276 -27.38 -5.87 2.41
C LYS A 276 -27.97 -7.28 2.26
N ILE A 277 -28.68 -7.77 3.27
CA ILE A 277 -29.38 -9.05 3.20
C ILE A 277 -30.38 -9.02 2.03
N GLY A 278 -30.38 -10.05 1.19
CA GLY A 278 -31.19 -10.15 -0.02
C GLY A 278 -30.62 -9.38 -1.22
N SER A 279 -29.42 -8.82 -1.12
CA SER A 279 -28.71 -8.29 -2.29
C SER A 279 -28.12 -9.44 -3.13
N PRO A 280 -28.06 -9.30 -4.47
CA PRO A 280 -27.39 -10.30 -5.30
C PRO A 280 -25.94 -10.48 -4.84
N PRO A 281 -25.39 -11.70 -4.84
CA PRO A 281 -24.01 -11.92 -4.47
C PRO A 281 -23.10 -11.12 -5.41
N ARG A 282 -22.50 -10.05 -4.89
CA ARG A 282 -21.48 -9.27 -5.57
C ARG A 282 -20.24 -9.26 -4.71
N ARG A 283 -19.34 -10.19 -4.99
CA ARG A 283 -17.93 -10.00 -4.65
C ARG A 283 -17.37 -9.05 -5.72
N PHE A 284 -17.30 -7.77 -5.35
CA PHE A 284 -16.85 -6.61 -6.15
C PHE A 284 -17.88 -6.00 -7.11
#